data_AF-A0A0D0DYA4-F1
#
_entry.id   AF-A0A0D0DYA4-F1
#
_cell.length_a   1.000
_cell.length_b   1.000
_cell.length_c   1.000
_cell.angle_alpha   90.00
_cell.angle_beta   90.00
_cell.angle_gamma   90.00
#
_symmetry.space_group_name_H-M   'P 1'
#
loop_
_entity.id
_entity.type
_entity.pdbx_description
1 polymer ?
#
loop_
_entity_poly.entity_id
_entity_poly.type
_entity_poly.pdbx_seq_one_letter_code
_entity_poly.pdbx_strand_id
1 'polypeptide(L)' 'PHADRLAWKIIHDFATFDQMTLPDAEAALQTHLGSQFKDSDWWPVLKAIMDAEGVVEDALNAV' A
#
# COMPACT_ATOMS: atom_id res chain seq x y z
N PRO A 1 6.44 -11.01 10.34
CA PRO A 1 5.55 -10.38 9.33
C PRO A 1 6.29 -9.55 8.26
N HIS A 2 7.24 -8.67 8.62
CA HIS A 2 7.89 -7.74 7.65
C HIS A 2 8.92 -8.41 6.71
N ALA A 3 9.23 -9.69 6.91
CA ALA A 3 10.07 -10.48 6.00
C ALA A 3 9.24 -11.25 4.94
N ASP A 4 7.91 -11.09 4.96
CA ASP A 4 7.04 -11.80 4.04
C ASP A 4 7.10 -11.18 2.65
N ARG A 5 7.66 -11.94 1.71
CA ARG A 5 7.89 -11.50 0.32
C ARG A 5 6.59 -11.30 -0.45
N LEU A 6 5.52 -12.02 -0.12
CA LEU A 6 4.22 -11.87 -0.76
C LEU A 6 3.50 -10.62 -0.27
N ALA A 7 3.61 -10.29 1.02
CA ALA A 7 3.11 -9.03 1.55
C ALA A 7 3.78 -7.82 0.87
N TRP A 8 5.11 -7.86 0.70
CA TRP A 8 5.82 -6.82 -0.06
C TRP A 8 5.46 -6.77 -1.54
N LYS A 9 5.11 -7.91 -2.14
CA LYS A 9 4.60 -7.93 -3.52
C LYS A 9 3.26 -7.22 -3.62
N ILE A 10 2.34 -7.44 -2.68
CA ILE A 10 1.04 -6.75 -2.63
C ILE A 10 1.24 -5.23 -2.50
N ILE A 11 2.14 -4.80 -1.62
CA ILE A 11 2.50 -3.38 -1.46
C ILE A 11 3.10 -2.80 -2.74
N HIS A 12 3.99 -3.53 -3.42
CA HIS A 12 4.57 -3.09 -4.69
C HIS A 12 3.51 -2.98 -5.78
N ASP A 13 2.60 -3.96 -5.88
CA ASP A 13 1.53 -3.96 -6.86
C ASP A 13 0.57 -2.78 -6.60
N PHE A 14 0.25 -2.48 -5.34
CA PHE A 14 -0.50 -1.28 -4.95
C PHE A 14 0.23 0.01 -5.36
N ALA A 15 1.53 0.11 -5.13
CA ALA A 15 2.32 1.30 -5.47
C ALA A 15 2.55 1.50 -6.98
N THR A 16 2.41 0.45 -7.79
CA THR A 16 2.79 0.47 -9.22
C THR A 16 1.57 0.49 -10.14
N PHE A 17 0.45 -0.10 -9.71
CA PHE A 17 -0.73 -0.24 -10.54
C PHE A 17 -1.88 0.64 -10.02
N ASP A 18 -2.24 1.64 -10.82
CA ASP A 18 -3.41 2.52 -10.63
C ASP A 18 -4.75 1.77 -10.45
N GLN A 19 -4.83 0.52 -10.90
CA GLN A 19 -6.03 -0.31 -10.80
C GLN A 19 -6.28 -0.86 -9.38
N MET A 20 -5.28 -0.78 -8.50
CA MET A 20 -5.35 -1.37 -7.16
C MET A 20 -5.57 -0.27 -6.13
N THR A 21 -6.71 -0.32 -5.45
CA THR A 21 -7.05 0.69 -4.44
C THR A 21 -6.54 0.30 -3.06
N LEU A 22 -6.45 1.26 -2.13
CA LEU A 22 -6.05 0.99 -0.74
C LEU A 22 -6.88 -0.14 -0.10
N PRO A 23 -8.24 -0.16 -0.21
CA PRO A 23 -9.04 -1.28 0.28
C PRO A 23 -8.67 -2.63 -0.34
N ASP A 24 -8.32 -2.67 -1.62
CA ASP A 24 -7.90 -3.92 -2.28
C ASP A 24 -6.55 -4.42 -1.74
N ALA A 25 -5.61 -3.50 -1.52
CA ALA A 25 -4.31 -3.81 -0.93
C ALA A 25 -4.42 -4.31 0.51
N GLU A 26 -5.25 -3.66 1.32
CA GLU A 26 -5.48 -4.05 2.70
C GLU A 26 -6.18 -5.41 2.78
N ALA A 27 -7.20 -5.65 1.95
CA ALA A 27 -7.88 -6.95 1.86
C ALA A 27 -6.93 -8.07 1.41
N ALA A 28 -6.04 -7.79 0.45
CA ALA A 28 -5.04 -8.75 -0.01
C ALA A 28 -4.01 -9.06 1.10
N LEU A 29 -3.54 -8.04 1.84
CA LEU A 29 -2.64 -8.22 2.98
C LEU A 29 -3.30 -9.01 4.11
N GLN A 30 -4.56 -8.70 4.43
CA GLN A 30 -5.32 -9.39 5.47
C GLN A 30 -5.60 -10.84 5.08
N THR A 31 -5.90 -11.12 3.81
CA THR A 31 -6.09 -12.48 3.30
C THR A 31 -4.79 -13.28 3.36
N HIS A 32 -3.66 -12.66 2.99
CA HIS A 32 -2.36 -13.32 2.95
C HIS A 32 -1.76 -13.56 4.34
N LEU A 33 -1.79 -12.55 5.21
CA LEU A 33 -1.20 -12.60 6.55
C LEU A 33 -2.15 -13.18 7.61
N GLY A 34 -3.46 -13.18 7.35
CA GLY A 34 -4.47 -13.73 8.24
C GLY A 34 -4.38 -13.14 9.65
N SER A 35 -4.17 -14.01 10.65
CA SER A 35 -4.02 -13.60 12.06
C SER A 35 -2.73 -12.82 12.36
N GLN A 36 -1.77 -12.79 11.43
CA GLN A 36 -0.55 -12.00 11.53
C GLN A 36 -0.70 -10.60 10.93
N PHE A 37 -1.83 -10.30 10.30
CA PHE A 37 -2.13 -8.96 9.84
C PHE A 37 -2.37 -8.04 11.03
N LYS A 38 -1.59 -6.96 11.10
CA LYS A 38 -1.78 -5.87 12.03
C LYS A 38 -1.77 -4.58 11.24
N ASP A 39 -2.90 -3.91 11.23
CA ASP A 39 -3.05 -2.64 10.53
C ASP A 39 -1.97 -1.63 10.91
N SER A 40 -1.65 -1.54 12.21
CA SER A 40 -0.59 -0.67 12.75
C SER A 40 0.80 -0.92 12.15
N ASP A 41 1.08 -2.13 11.67
CA ASP A 41 2.38 -2.51 11.13
C ASP A 41 2.49 -2.13 9.63
N TRP A 42 1.37 -2.03 8.92
CA TRP A 42 1.30 -1.78 7.47
C TRP A 42 0.81 -0.38 7.11
N TRP A 43 0.03 0.26 7.97
CA TRP A 43 -0.47 1.62 7.78
C TRP A 43 0.64 2.64 7.48
N PRO A 44 1.82 2.63 8.14
CA PRO A 44 2.89 3.56 7.82
C PRO A 44 3.40 3.40 6.37
N VAL A 45 3.41 2.17 5.85
CA VAL A 45 3.86 1.87 4.48
C VAL A 45 2.82 2.31 3.46
N LEU A 46 1.54 1.99 3.72
CA LEU A 46 0.43 2.39 2.86
C LEU A 46 0.29 3.91 2.78
N LYS A 47 0.39 4.59 3.92
CA LYS A 47 0.36 6.05 3.99
C LYS A 47 1.53 6.69 3.23
N ALA A 48 2.74 6.12 3.29
CA ALA A 48 3.88 6.65 2.54
C ALA A 48 3.68 6.57 1.02
N ILE A 49 2.97 5.54 0.53
CA ILE A 49 2.63 5.39 -0.89
C ILE A 49 1.61 6.46 -1.31
N MET A 50 0.54 6.62 -0.52
CA MET A 50 -0.50 7.63 -0.79
C MET A 50 0.04 9.06 -0.68
N ASP A 51 0.89 9.35 0.31
CA ASP A 51 1.55 10.65 0.45
C ASP A 51 2.44 10.94 -0.77
N ALA A 52 3.12 9.93 -1.34
CA ALA A 52 3.94 10.09 -2.53
C ALA A 52 3.11 10.33 -3.80
N GLU A 53 1.97 9.65 -3.94
CA GLU A 53 1.00 9.88 -5.02
C GLU A 53 0.42 11.30 -4.97
N GLY A 54 -0.02 11.75 -3.78
CA GLY A 54 -0.55 13.10 -3.57
C GLY A 54 0.48 14.20 -3.87
N VAL A 55 1.76 13.99 -3.57
CA VAL A 55 2.83 14.96 -3.92
C VAL A 55 3.04 15.07 -5.43
N VAL A 56 2.85 13.99 -6.20
CA VAL A 56 2.95 14.01 -7.66
C VAL A 56 1.76 14.76 -8.27
N GLU A 57 0.54 14.54 -7.77
CA GLU A 57 -0.66 15.26 -8.23
C GLU A 57 -0.61 16.76 -7.91
N ASP A 58 -0.16 17.14 -6.72
CA ASP A 58 -0.02 18.56 -6.32
C ASP A 58 1.01 19.28 -7.21
N ALA A 59 2.13 18.61 -7.52
CA ALA A 59 3.16 19.15 -8.42
C ALA A 59 2.67 19.29 -9.88
N LEU A 60 1.79 18.39 -10.35
CA LEU A 60 1.21 18.46 -11.70
C LEU A 60 0.11 19.51 -11.82
N ASN A 61 -0.65 19.78 -10.77
CA ASN A 61 -1.73 20.78 -10.77
C ASN A 61 -1.25 22.22 -10.52
N ALA A 62 0.01 22.42 -10.12
CA ALA A 62 0.58 23.74 -9.86
C ALA A 62 1.04 24.51 -11.12
N VAL A 63 0.62 24.10 -12.33
CA VAL A 63 1.02 24.69 -13.64
C VAL A 63 -0.11 25.42 -14.35
#